data_AF-A0A926QL65-F1
#
_entry.id   AF-A0A926QL65-F1
#
_cell.length_a   1.000
_cell.length_b   1.000
_cell.length_c   1.000
_cell.angle_alpha   90.00
_cell.angle_beta   90.00
_cell.angle_gamma   90.00
#
_symmetry.space_group_name_H-M   'P 1'
#
loop_
_entity.id
_entity.type
_entity.pdbx_description
1 polymer ?
#
loop_
_entity_poly.entity_id
_entity_poly.type
_entity_poly.pdbx_seq_one_letter_code
_entity_poly.pdbx_strand_id
1 'polypeptide(L)'
;MTDTFSKEKRSEIMRAVRGKKTTLETKVSKALWKRGIRFRQNVKDLRGKPDIAIKKYKIVIFIDSCFWHGCEEHCRIPSSNINYWTSKIARNVRRDHETTQYYVENGWNILRIWEHDIKKRFDETINTLEEIILKTKYTKKTGAK
;
A
#
# COMPACT_ATOMS: atom_id res chain seq x y z
N MET A 1 17.36 19.52 0.69
CA MET A 1 16.52 20.38 -0.16
C MET A 1 15.68 21.25 0.77
N THR A 2 15.96 22.54 0.80
CA THR A 2 15.32 23.53 1.68
C THR A 2 13.83 23.63 1.36
N ASP A 3 12.98 23.80 2.38
CA ASP A 3 11.54 23.90 2.20
C ASP A 3 11.21 25.13 1.36
N THR A 4 10.69 24.92 0.15
CA THR A 4 10.44 25.98 -0.85
C THR A 4 9.15 26.73 -0.57
N PHE A 5 8.36 26.28 0.42
CA PHE A 5 7.05 26.81 0.75
C PHE A 5 7.06 27.56 2.08
N SER A 6 6.21 28.59 2.21
CA SER A 6 5.97 29.23 3.50
C SER A 6 5.36 28.23 4.50
N LYS A 7 5.45 28.53 5.80
CA LYS A 7 4.91 27.66 6.87
C LYS A 7 3.41 27.43 6.71
N GLU A 8 2.66 28.46 6.30
CA GLU A 8 1.22 28.42 6.05
C GLU A 8 0.93 27.50 4.85
N LYS A 9 1.70 27.66 3.76
CA LYS A 9 1.54 26.84 2.56
C LYS A 9 1.92 25.39 2.82
N ARG A 10 2.96 25.14 3.62
CA ARG A 10 3.34 23.81 4.09
C ARG A 10 2.23 23.15 4.90
N SER A 11 1.63 23.91 5.83
CA SER A 11 0.49 23.43 6.64
C SER A 11 -0.73 23.10 5.77
N GLU A 12 -1.04 23.93 4.78
CA GLU A 12 -2.10 23.69 3.79
C GLU A 12 -1.84 22.41 2.99
N ILE A 13 -0.64 22.24 2.44
CA ILE A 13 -0.25 21.03 1.70
C ILE A 13 -0.37 19.80 2.59
N MET A 14 0.17 19.84 3.81
CA MET A 14 0.12 18.72 4.74
C MET A 14 -1.30 18.36 5.16
N ARG A 15 -2.22 19.34 5.24
CA ARG A 15 -3.66 19.10 5.45
C ARG A 15 -4.36 18.51 4.23
N ALA A 16 -3.88 18.84 3.02
CA ALA A 16 -4.42 18.32 1.77
C ALA A 16 -3.97 16.88 1.47
N VAL A 17 -2.86 16.42 2.03
CA VAL A 17 -2.43 15.01 1.98
C VAL A 17 -3.41 14.15 2.79
N ARG A 18 -4.51 13.74 2.14
CA ARG A 18 -5.51 12.85 2.73
C ARG A 18 -5.02 11.40 2.66
N GLY A 19 -5.01 10.72 3.81
CA GLY A 19 -4.63 9.32 3.91
C GLY A 19 -5.68 8.32 3.41
N LYS A 20 -6.56 8.69 2.47
CA LYS A 20 -7.64 7.81 2.01
C LYS A 20 -8.08 8.10 0.58
N LYS A 21 -8.12 7.04 -0.26
CA LYS A 21 -8.50 7.08 -1.69
C LYS A 21 -7.58 7.96 -2.52
N THR A 22 -6.30 7.60 -2.56
CA THR A 22 -5.40 8.15 -3.57
C THR A 22 -5.90 7.79 -4.98
N THR A 23 -5.54 8.63 -5.96
CA THR A 23 -5.85 8.39 -7.38
C THR A 23 -5.32 7.02 -7.85
N LEU A 24 -4.20 6.57 -7.27
CA LEU A 24 -3.59 5.28 -7.54
C LEU A 24 -4.42 4.11 -7.02
N GLU A 25 -4.87 4.14 -5.76
CA GLU A 25 -5.77 3.11 -5.19
C GLU A 25 -7.00 2.91 -6.08
N THR A 26 -7.60 4.03 -6.53
CA THR A 26 -8.77 4.00 -7.41
C THR A 26 -8.44 3.40 -8.77
N LYS A 27 -7.27 3.72 -9.33
CA LYS A 27 -6.82 3.20 -10.63
C LYS A 27 -6.58 1.68 -10.58
N VAL A 28 -5.85 1.21 -9.59
CA VAL A 28 -5.60 -0.23 -9.34
C VAL A 28 -6.92 -0.98 -9.17
N SER A 29 -7.81 -0.43 -8.34
CA SER A 29 -9.10 -1.05 -8.06
C SER A 29 -9.99 -1.15 -9.31
N LYS A 30 -10.07 -0.09 -10.12
CA LYS A 30 -10.80 -0.14 -11.39
C LYS A 30 -10.23 -1.20 -12.33
N ALA A 31 -8.90 -1.34 -12.40
CA ALA A 31 -8.26 -2.35 -13.23
C ALA A 31 -8.60 -3.77 -12.77
N LEU A 32 -8.44 -4.08 -11.47
CA LEU A 32 -8.79 -5.39 -10.91
C LEU A 32 -10.28 -5.73 -11.09
N TRP A 33 -11.16 -4.73 -10.97
CA TRP A 33 -12.59 -4.92 -11.16
C TRP A 33 -12.97 -5.25 -12.61
N LYS A 34 -12.32 -4.59 -13.59
CA LYS A 34 -12.48 -4.90 -15.03
C LYS A 34 -12.08 -6.34 -15.35
N ARG A 35 -11.16 -6.92 -14.58
CA ARG A 35 -10.72 -8.32 -14.70
C ARG A 35 -11.58 -9.31 -13.91
N GLY A 36 -12.74 -8.87 -13.42
CA GLY A 36 -13.69 -9.72 -12.69
C GLY A 36 -13.30 -10.05 -11.25
N ILE A 37 -12.23 -9.43 -10.71
CA ILE A 37 -11.80 -9.66 -9.33
C ILE A 37 -12.67 -8.81 -8.40
N ARG A 38 -13.37 -9.48 -7.47
CA ARG A 38 -14.19 -8.82 -6.44
C ARG A 38 -13.43 -8.73 -5.13
N PHE A 39 -13.44 -7.55 -4.53
CA PHE A 39 -12.70 -7.21 -3.33
C PHE A 39 -13.43 -6.13 -2.52
N ARG A 40 -13.02 -5.93 -1.28
CA ARG A 40 -13.39 -4.77 -0.46
C ARG A 40 -12.26 -3.77 -0.46
N GLN A 41 -12.58 -2.49 -0.64
CA GLN A 41 -11.61 -1.41 -0.54
C GLN A 41 -11.58 -0.84 0.88
N ASN A 42 -10.44 -0.27 1.27
CA ASN A 42 -10.31 0.61 2.44
C ASN A 42 -10.87 -0.04 3.72
N VAL A 43 -10.43 -1.28 3.98
CA VAL A 43 -11.03 -2.18 4.96
C VAL A 43 -10.60 -1.80 6.37
N LYS A 44 -11.49 -1.11 7.09
CA LYS A 44 -11.18 -0.51 8.41
C LYS A 44 -11.05 -1.54 9.53
N ASP A 45 -11.67 -2.71 9.37
CA ASP A 45 -11.72 -3.80 10.35
C ASP A 45 -10.48 -4.70 10.30
N LEU A 46 -9.52 -4.42 9.42
CA LEU A 46 -8.29 -5.19 9.27
C LEU A 46 -7.07 -4.36 9.71
N ARG A 47 -6.09 -5.03 10.34
CA ARG A 47 -4.86 -4.40 10.87
C ARG A 47 -4.10 -3.66 9.76
N GLY A 48 -3.65 -2.44 10.04
CA GLY A 48 -2.95 -1.62 9.04
C GLY A 48 -3.86 -1.02 7.96
N LYS A 49 -5.18 -1.30 7.96
CA LYS A 49 -6.17 -0.75 7.02
C LYS A 49 -5.78 -0.96 5.55
N PRO A 50 -5.71 -2.21 5.08
CA PRO A 50 -5.31 -2.51 3.70
C PRO A 50 -6.20 -1.78 2.69
N ASP A 51 -5.58 -1.35 1.59
CA ASP A 51 -6.26 -0.65 0.49
C ASP A 51 -7.28 -1.55 -0.18
N ILE A 52 -6.92 -2.83 -0.36
CA ILE A 52 -7.76 -3.86 -0.96
C ILE A 52 -7.67 -5.13 -0.13
N ALA A 53 -8.81 -5.78 0.14
CA ALA A 53 -8.85 -7.09 0.75
C ALA A 53 -9.85 -8.03 0.07
N ILE A 54 -9.44 -9.28 -0.09
CA ILE A 54 -10.28 -10.38 -0.57
C ILE A 54 -10.40 -11.42 0.54
N LYS A 55 -11.32 -11.17 1.48
CA LYS A 55 -11.50 -11.98 2.70
C LYS A 55 -11.70 -13.47 2.42
N LYS A 56 -12.46 -13.81 1.36
CA LYS A 56 -12.73 -15.20 0.95
C LYS A 56 -11.45 -16.02 0.74
N TYR A 57 -10.38 -15.39 0.26
CA TYR A 57 -9.11 -16.05 -0.04
C TYR A 57 -8.00 -15.63 0.93
N LYS A 58 -8.35 -14.91 2.00
CA LYS A 58 -7.41 -14.30 2.95
C LYS A 58 -6.29 -13.53 2.23
N ILE A 59 -6.62 -12.63 1.30
CA ILE A 59 -5.65 -11.78 0.60
C ILE A 59 -5.82 -10.33 1.05
N VAL A 60 -4.72 -9.66 1.36
CA VAL A 60 -4.66 -8.20 1.60
C VAL A 60 -3.59 -7.57 0.72
N ILE A 61 -3.90 -6.40 0.19
CA ILE A 61 -3.01 -5.65 -0.70
C ILE A 61 -2.82 -4.24 -0.10
N PHE A 62 -1.57 -3.85 0.05
CA PHE A 62 -1.13 -2.52 0.47
C PHE A 62 -0.45 -1.80 -0.69
N ILE A 63 -0.84 -0.56 -0.92
CA ILE A 63 -0.24 0.35 -1.89
C ILE A 63 0.58 1.36 -1.10
N ASP A 64 1.87 1.09 -0.99
CA ASP A 64 2.78 1.87 -0.15
C ASP A 64 3.28 3.10 -0.91
N SER A 65 3.08 4.27 -0.31
CA SER A 65 3.75 5.47 -0.77
C SER A 65 5.26 5.38 -0.49
N CYS A 66 6.04 5.71 -1.52
CA CYS A 66 7.50 5.65 -1.49
C CYS A 66 8.09 6.49 -0.36
N PHE A 67 7.54 7.69 -0.16
CA PHE A 67 8.02 8.61 0.85
C PHE A 67 7.68 8.12 2.26
N TRP A 68 6.41 7.77 2.51
CA TRP A 68 5.92 7.47 3.86
C TRP A 68 6.40 6.13 4.42
N HIS A 69 6.71 5.18 3.54
CA HIS A 69 7.10 3.83 3.89
C HIS A 69 8.58 3.54 3.63
N GLY A 70 9.39 4.57 3.34
CA GLY A 70 10.85 4.43 3.31
C GLY A 70 11.40 3.67 2.10
N CYS A 71 10.84 3.87 0.91
CA CYS A 71 11.36 3.27 -0.32
C CYS A 71 12.84 3.67 -0.54
N GLU A 72 13.71 2.69 -0.76
CA GLU A 72 15.15 2.88 -0.93
C GLU A 72 15.49 3.83 -2.09
N GLU A 73 14.75 3.77 -3.19
CA GLU A 73 15.02 4.58 -4.39
C GLU A 73 14.49 6.03 -4.28
N HIS A 74 13.38 6.24 -3.59
CA HIS A 74 12.58 7.46 -3.71
C HIS A 74 12.32 8.17 -2.37
N CYS A 75 12.61 7.55 -1.23
CA CYS A 75 12.45 8.17 0.09
C CYS A 75 13.60 9.15 0.38
N ARG A 76 13.41 10.41 -0.03
CA ARG A 76 14.34 11.49 0.28
C ARG A 76 13.92 12.20 1.56
N ILE A 77 14.71 12.04 2.62
CA ILE A 77 14.46 12.73 3.90
C ILE A 77 14.59 14.25 3.69
N PRO A 78 13.56 15.04 4.05
CA PRO A 78 13.65 16.49 3.97
C PRO A 78 14.78 17.01 4.87
N SER A 79 15.54 18.00 4.39
CA SER A 79 16.61 18.61 5.20
C SER A 79 16.06 19.52 6.30
N SER A 80 14.78 19.90 6.24
CA SER A 80 14.07 20.55 7.32
C SER A 80 13.55 19.51 8.32
N ASN A 81 13.85 19.68 9.61
CA ASN A 81 13.39 18.80 10.69
C ASN A 81 13.75 17.31 10.49
N ILE A 82 15.01 17.05 10.14
CA ILE A 82 15.56 15.72 9.82
C ILE A 82 15.21 14.71 10.91
N ASN A 83 15.47 15.03 12.19
CA ASN A 83 15.22 14.13 13.32
C ASN A 83 13.76 13.66 13.39
N TYR A 84 12.80 14.56 13.14
CA TYR A 84 11.39 14.20 13.08
C TYR A 84 11.11 13.25 11.92
N TRP A 85 11.59 13.57 10.71
CA TRP A 85 11.32 12.76 9.52
C TRP A 85 11.95 11.37 9.61
N THR A 86 13.23 11.29 9.98
CA THR A 86 13.92 10.00 10.20
C THR A 86 13.17 9.14 11.20
N SER A 87 12.81 9.70 12.36
CA SER A 87 12.06 8.97 13.39
C SER A 87 10.65 8.57 12.94
N LYS A 88 9.99 9.40 12.12
CA LYS A 88 8.64 9.12 11.60
C LYS A 88 8.65 8.01 10.57
N ILE A 89 9.58 8.06 9.61
CA ILE A 89 9.73 7.03 8.58
C ILE A 89 10.14 5.71 9.21
N ALA A 90 11.13 5.69 10.10
CA ALA A 90 11.55 4.47 10.80
C ALA A 90 10.39 3.81 11.58
N ARG A 91 9.53 4.61 12.20
CA ARG A 91 8.33 4.11 12.90
C ARG A 91 7.29 3.54 11.95
N ASN A 92 7.11 4.14 10.77
CA ASN A 92 6.19 3.62 9.75
C ASN A 92 6.69 2.29 9.19
N VAL A 93 7.98 2.19 8.84
CA VAL A 93 8.64 0.96 8.40
C VAL A 93 8.48 -0.14 9.45
N ARG A 94 8.74 0.17 10.73
CA ARG A 94 8.52 -0.80 11.82
C ARG A 94 7.08 -1.29 11.89
N ARG A 95 6.10 -0.38 11.81
CA ARG A 95 4.67 -0.72 11.80
C ARG A 95 4.30 -1.60 10.60
N ASP A 96 4.91 -1.37 9.45
CA ASP A 96 4.71 -2.16 8.24
C ASP A 96 5.20 -3.60 8.42
N HIS A 97 6.39 -3.78 9.02
CA HIS A 97 6.91 -5.11 9.37
C HIS A 97 5.99 -5.84 10.35
N GLU A 98 5.56 -5.19 11.43
CA GLU A 98 4.62 -5.77 12.39
C GLU A 98 3.28 -6.15 11.74
N THR A 99 2.79 -5.32 10.83
CA THR A 99 1.54 -5.60 10.10
C THR A 99 1.72 -6.78 9.17
N THR A 100 2.86 -6.87 8.48
CA THR A 100 3.20 -7.97 7.59
C THR A 100 3.29 -9.29 8.36
N GLN A 101 4.03 -9.30 9.48
CA GLN A 101 4.15 -10.46 10.35
C GLN A 101 2.77 -10.93 10.84
N TYR A 102 1.94 -10.01 11.34
CA TYR A 102 0.59 -10.32 11.77
C TYR A 102 -0.22 -11.05 10.69
N TYR A 103 -0.19 -10.58 9.43
CA TYR A 103 -0.94 -11.25 8.37
C TYR A 103 -0.39 -12.63 8.03
N VAL A 104 0.94 -12.76 7.95
CA VAL A 104 1.61 -14.04 7.68
C VAL A 104 1.26 -15.07 8.76
N GLU A 105 1.39 -14.70 10.04
CA GLU A 105 1.08 -15.56 11.19
C GLU A 105 -0.40 -15.98 11.22
N ASN A 106 -1.31 -15.11 10.76
CA ASN A 106 -2.74 -15.39 10.69
C ASN A 106 -3.16 -16.11 9.39
N GLY A 107 -2.19 -16.55 8.58
CA GLY A 107 -2.41 -17.31 7.34
C GLY A 107 -3.05 -16.49 6.23
N TRP A 108 -2.80 -15.18 6.20
CA TRP A 108 -3.16 -14.29 5.10
C TRP A 108 -2.01 -14.15 4.11
N ASN A 109 -2.37 -13.99 2.85
CA ASN A 109 -1.47 -13.60 1.78
C ASN A 109 -1.42 -12.07 1.75
N ILE A 110 -0.29 -11.50 2.13
CA ILE A 110 -0.04 -10.07 2.07
C ILE A 110 0.74 -9.72 0.81
N LEU A 111 0.23 -8.75 0.05
CA LEU A 111 0.90 -8.18 -1.11
C LEU A 111 1.16 -6.70 -0.83
N ARG A 112 2.41 -6.27 -0.98
CA ARG A 112 2.78 -4.86 -0.90
C ARG A 112 3.29 -4.39 -2.25
N ILE A 113 2.82 -3.23 -2.70
CA ILE A 113 3.17 -2.65 -3.99
C ILE A 113 3.59 -1.22 -3.74
N TRP A 114 4.70 -0.82 -4.34
CA TRP A 114 5.11 0.58 -4.27
C TRP A 114 4.33 1.45 -5.25
N GLU A 115 4.03 2.67 -4.84
CA GLU A 115 3.37 3.65 -5.72
C GLU A 115 4.18 3.93 -7.00
N HIS A 116 5.51 3.77 -6.97
CA HIS A 116 6.35 4.02 -8.15
C HIS A 116 6.20 2.92 -9.20
N ASP A 117 5.96 1.67 -8.81
CA ASP A 117 5.68 0.57 -9.74
C ASP A 117 4.37 0.80 -10.47
N ILE A 118 3.34 1.25 -9.75
CA ILE A 118 2.04 1.60 -10.34
C ILE A 118 2.16 2.78 -11.32
N LYS A 119 3.04 3.74 -11.04
CA LYS A 119 3.28 4.90 -11.92
C LYS A 119 4.10 4.53 -13.16
N LYS A 120 5.14 3.69 -13.02
CA LYS A 120 6.08 3.35 -14.10
C LYS A 120 5.60 2.19 -14.96
N ARG A 121 5.08 1.12 -14.34
CA ARG A 121 4.77 -0.17 -14.97
C ARG A 121 3.39 -0.66 -14.56
N PHE A 122 2.37 0.14 -14.88
CA PHE A 122 1.00 -0.10 -14.41
C PHE A 122 0.49 -1.48 -14.82
N ASP A 123 0.50 -1.80 -16.12
CA ASP A 123 -0.12 -3.03 -16.62
C ASP A 123 0.60 -4.29 -16.13
N GLU A 124 1.93 -4.29 -16.11
CA GLU A 124 2.75 -5.36 -15.51
C GLU A 124 2.37 -5.58 -14.04
N THR A 125 2.31 -4.48 -13.25
CA THR A 125 1.95 -4.55 -11.83
C THR A 125 0.57 -5.19 -11.62
N ILE A 126 -0.44 -4.80 -12.42
CA ILE A 126 -1.78 -5.38 -12.29
C ILE A 126 -1.79 -6.84 -12.76
N ASN A 127 -1.05 -7.20 -13.81
CA ASN A 127 -0.94 -8.59 -14.28
C ASN A 127 -0.33 -9.50 -13.20
N THR A 128 0.77 -9.10 -12.59
CA THR A 128 1.38 -9.85 -11.48
C THR A 128 0.43 -9.99 -10.30
N LEU A 129 -0.31 -8.93 -9.94
CA LEU A 129 -1.32 -9.02 -8.89
C LEU A 129 -2.43 -10.02 -9.22
N GLU A 130 -2.94 -9.97 -10.44
CA GLU A 130 -3.97 -10.89 -10.90
C GLU A 130 -3.48 -12.34 -10.85
N GLU A 131 -2.30 -12.62 -11.37
CA GLU A 131 -1.70 -13.96 -11.34
C GLU A 131 -1.58 -14.50 -9.92
N ILE A 132 -1.07 -13.70 -8.99
CA ILE A 132 -0.95 -14.09 -7.58
C ILE A 132 -2.33 -14.33 -6.97
N ILE A 133 -3.28 -13.42 -7.20
CA ILE A 133 -4.66 -13.57 -6.69
C ILE A 133 -5.29 -14.85 -7.22
N LEU A 134 -5.18 -15.12 -8.52
CA LEU A 134 -5.73 -16.31 -9.15
C LEU A 134 -5.05 -17.56 -8.59
N LYS A 135 -3.72 -17.60 -8.52
CA LYS A 135 -2.97 -18.72 -7.93
C LYS A 135 -3.43 -19.02 -6.50
N THR A 136 -3.56 -18.00 -5.65
CA THR A 136 -4.07 -18.16 -4.28
C THR A 136 -5.51 -18.70 -4.27
N LYS A 137 -6.38 -18.26 -5.18
CA LYS A 137 -7.73 -18.80 -5.34
C LYS A 137 -7.72 -20.29 -5.68
N TYR A 138 -6.86 -20.70 -6.61
CA TYR A 138 -6.74 -22.11 -7.01
C TYR A 138 -6.23 -22.98 -5.87
N THR A 139 -5.13 -22.60 -5.19
CA THR A 139 -4.57 -23.36 -4.08
C THR A 139 -5.56 -23.57 -2.94
N LYS A 140 -6.37 -22.55 -2.60
CA LYS A 140 -7.42 -22.67 -1.58
C LYS A 140 -8.61 -23.53 -2.02
N LYS A 141 -8.87 -23.65 -3.33
CA LYS A 141 -9.91 -24.51 -3.88
C LYS A 141 -9.49 -25.98 -3.88
N THR A 142 -8.20 -26.27 -4.12
CA THR A 142 -7.67 -27.64 -4.19
C THR A 142 -7.34 -28.23 -2.83
N GLY A 143 -6.93 -27.42 -1.84
CA GLY A 143 -6.66 -27.86 -0.47
C GLY A 143 -7.89 -27.97 0.45
N ALA A 144 -9.11 -27.88 -0.11
CA ALA A 144 -10.37 -28.01 0.62
C ALA A 144 -11.06 -29.36 0.36
N LYS A 145 -10.29 -30.39 0.00
CA LYS A 145 -10.72 -31.80 -0.08
C LYS A 145 -10.09 -32.59 1.04
#